data_AF-A0A964RRH1-F1
#
_entry.id   AF-A0A964RRH1-F1
#
_cell.length_a   1.000
_cell.length_b   1.000
_cell.length_c   1.000
_cell.angle_alpha   90.00
_cell.angle_beta   90.00
_cell.angle_gamma   90.00
#
_symmetry.space_group_name_H-M   'P 1'
#
loop_
_entity.id
_entity.type
_entity.pdbx_description
1 polymer ?
#
loop_
_entity_poly.entity_id
_entity_poly.type
_entity_poly.pdbx_seq_one_letter_code
_entity_poly.pdbx_strand_id
1 'polypeptide(L)'
;MSKQISWIKKENNNANYIATKEVDFTTFVAGFDVAKKFYNQIISNISDGIQPGITKWIKIGIDDILYNCQIVYSNQNKLGIRLRKDEELMKLLKNKLSLSYNYITNKKGERHEGKIELPDDCKEYIDIYKGDAKDIFIFELISKSSQKNIIHNRALDYSDNEFSECNEKNYEQISNNYALIEEVVIKELENKNIEIINGGTERMKKLITQSERMNIESIEKKVNRGNIVLDPTFQRNYVYTDEKAASVIQSILLNMPLGVVYLAEIDNKNLCVDGQQRLTSIIRFINNKFPLKKLDVLTELGGLYFKDLNDDMKDIIYDYSMEITKIKECDYEQIYFLYEKLNVGSVKLNAQEIRRCVYAGYFNDMLEEIVEEGIVEKYFSEIDNNRLKRVEVLINALSFADNPNYKCSRKKLLNDYMEKHKNDDEKTVENQRNNIVRIFRLIEHILGDKAFKFKDKESLTLTLVYPIYSCFSNLNERDLRFNADSVREAIINITQADVCIFNPNGNVNGDPKGVKYTLDKIEKVIKDAIGDNCDTRMRNFPKEWREILFDKQEGICGICSQKILNINNAEIDHIIPFSQGGDSALSNAQLTHMHCNRSKNNRV
;
A
#
# COMPACT_ATOMS: atom_id res chain seq x y z
N MET A 1 -30.89 -24.49 -34.04
CA MET A 1 -30.60 -23.62 -32.88
C MET A 1 -29.54 -22.60 -33.30
N SER A 2 -29.95 -21.34 -33.46
CA SER A 2 -29.09 -20.25 -33.92
C SER A 2 -27.91 -20.05 -32.98
N LYS A 3 -26.67 -20.18 -33.49
CA LYS A 3 -25.45 -19.77 -32.78
C LYS A 3 -25.61 -18.32 -32.36
N GLN A 4 -25.81 -18.09 -31.06
CA GLN A 4 -25.91 -16.76 -30.48
C GLN A 4 -24.67 -15.95 -30.91
N ILE A 5 -24.92 -14.87 -31.64
CA ILE A 5 -23.88 -13.98 -32.12
C ILE A 5 -23.43 -13.18 -30.90
N SER A 6 -22.33 -13.58 -30.27
CA SER A 6 -21.78 -12.89 -29.09
C SER A 6 -21.25 -11.48 -29.36
N TRP A 7 -21.20 -11.08 -30.63
CA TRP A 7 -20.76 -9.76 -31.06
C TRP A 7 -21.90 -8.86 -31.55
N ILE A 8 -22.07 -7.73 -30.87
CA ILE A 8 -23.11 -6.75 -31.17
C ILE A 8 -22.45 -5.44 -31.63
N LYS A 9 -22.91 -4.91 -32.77
CA LYS A 9 -22.59 -3.54 -33.16
C LYS A 9 -23.62 -2.67 -32.44
N LYS A 10 -23.20 -1.89 -31.44
CA LYS A 10 -24.05 -0.84 -30.89
C LYS A 10 -24.09 0.31 -31.88
N GLU A 11 -25.28 0.81 -32.17
CA GLU A 11 -25.44 2.13 -32.77
C GLU A 11 -25.03 3.13 -31.69
N ASN A 12 -23.77 3.53 -31.74
CA ASN A 12 -23.17 4.47 -30.80
C ASN A 12 -22.73 5.68 -31.62
N ASN A 13 -22.99 6.91 -31.15
CA ASN A 13 -22.64 8.14 -31.87
C ASN A 13 -21.11 8.35 -32.04
N ASN A 14 -20.29 7.42 -31.54
CA ASN A 14 -18.84 7.45 -31.66
C ASN A 14 -18.38 6.78 -32.97
N ALA A 15 -17.84 7.58 -33.90
CA ALA A 15 -17.34 7.11 -35.19
C ALA A 15 -16.20 6.08 -35.09
N ASN A 16 -15.51 6.01 -33.95
CA ASN A 16 -14.36 5.12 -33.73
C ASN A 16 -14.76 3.77 -33.10
N TYR A 17 -16.01 3.55 -32.73
CA TYR A 17 -16.46 2.30 -32.14
C TYR A 17 -16.59 1.17 -33.18
N ILE A 18 -16.05 -0.01 -32.85
CA ILE A 18 -16.01 -1.17 -33.74
C ILE A 18 -17.08 -2.20 -33.33
N ALA A 19 -17.01 -2.77 -32.12
CA ALA A 19 -17.93 -3.81 -31.65
C ALA A 19 -17.87 -4.07 -30.14
N THR A 20 -18.92 -4.69 -29.58
CA THR A 20 -19.00 -5.20 -28.20
C THR A 20 -19.05 -6.72 -28.22
N LYS A 21 -18.41 -7.38 -27.23
CA LYS A 21 -18.57 -8.82 -26.97
C LYS A 21 -18.69 -9.15 -25.49
N GLU A 22 -19.51 -10.16 -25.19
CA GLU A 22 -19.51 -10.83 -23.88
C GLU A 22 -18.23 -11.66 -23.71
N VAL A 23 -17.52 -11.45 -22.61
CA VAL A 23 -16.21 -12.05 -22.32
C VAL A 23 -16.15 -12.61 -20.90
N ASP A 24 -15.19 -13.50 -20.70
CA ASP A 24 -14.78 -14.01 -19.39
C ASP A 24 -13.26 -13.93 -19.23
N PHE A 25 -12.76 -14.16 -18.02
CA PHE A 25 -11.32 -14.17 -17.75
C PHE A 25 -10.52 -15.12 -18.67
N THR A 26 -11.07 -16.27 -19.06
CA THR A 26 -10.36 -17.26 -19.90
C THR A 26 -10.27 -16.85 -21.38
N THR A 27 -11.19 -16.00 -21.83
CA THR A 27 -11.29 -15.47 -23.19
C THR A 27 -10.02 -14.71 -23.60
N PHE A 28 -9.31 -14.12 -22.65
CA PHE A 28 -8.07 -13.39 -22.91
C PHE A 28 -6.80 -14.25 -22.83
N VAL A 29 -6.88 -15.40 -22.15
CA VAL A 29 -5.79 -16.39 -22.08
C VAL A 29 -5.64 -17.13 -23.41
N ALA A 30 -6.76 -17.49 -24.05
CA ALA A 30 -6.76 -18.14 -25.36
C ALA A 30 -6.72 -17.13 -26.53
N GLY A 31 -6.97 -15.85 -26.24
CA GLY A 31 -7.34 -14.85 -27.23
C GLY A 31 -8.81 -14.99 -27.63
N PHE A 32 -9.33 -13.97 -28.31
CA PHE A 32 -10.73 -13.95 -28.71
C PHE A 32 -10.88 -13.67 -30.20
N ASP A 33 -11.83 -14.37 -30.81
CA ASP A 33 -12.13 -14.21 -32.23
C ASP A 33 -13.14 -13.10 -32.45
N VAL A 34 -12.83 -12.23 -33.40
CA VAL A 34 -13.76 -11.21 -33.90
C VAL A 34 -14.68 -11.84 -34.94
N ALA A 35 -15.94 -11.40 -35.03
CA ALA A 35 -16.84 -11.89 -36.07
C ALA A 35 -16.45 -11.35 -37.46
N LYS A 36 -16.57 -12.18 -38.50
CA LYS A 36 -16.21 -11.85 -39.89
C LYS A 36 -16.75 -10.50 -40.39
N LYS A 37 -17.94 -10.11 -39.93
CA LYS A 37 -18.59 -8.83 -40.28
C LYS A 37 -17.80 -7.57 -39.87
N PHE A 38 -16.86 -7.68 -38.91
CA PHE A 38 -16.03 -6.55 -38.45
C PHE A 38 -14.60 -6.56 -39.02
N TYR A 39 -14.23 -7.56 -39.82
CA TYR A 39 -12.84 -7.69 -40.30
C TYR A 39 -12.39 -6.52 -41.15
N ASN A 40 -13.25 -6.04 -42.05
CA ASN A 40 -12.90 -4.94 -42.93
C ASN A 40 -12.56 -3.67 -42.14
N GLN A 41 -13.25 -3.43 -41.02
CA GLN A 41 -13.00 -2.27 -40.14
C GLN A 41 -11.68 -2.40 -39.37
N ILE A 42 -11.31 -3.62 -38.94
CA ILE A 42 -10.02 -3.87 -38.29
C ILE A 42 -8.88 -3.76 -39.31
N ILE A 43 -9.02 -4.40 -40.47
CA ILE A 43 -7.98 -4.43 -41.50
C ILE A 43 -7.76 -3.03 -42.09
N SER A 44 -8.82 -2.26 -42.35
CA SER A 44 -8.69 -0.89 -42.88
C SER A 44 -8.02 0.06 -41.89
N ASN A 45 -8.01 -0.30 -40.60
CA ASN A 45 -7.35 0.51 -39.59
C ASN A 45 -5.85 0.22 -39.46
N ILE A 46 -5.37 -0.95 -39.88
CA ILE A 46 -3.96 -1.36 -39.74
C ILE A 46 -3.11 -0.80 -40.87
N SER A 47 -1.93 -0.27 -40.56
CA SER A 47 -1.09 0.53 -41.47
C SER A 47 -0.79 -0.16 -42.81
N ASP A 48 -0.44 -1.44 -42.75
CA ASP A 48 -0.01 -2.24 -43.92
C ASP A 48 -1.00 -3.39 -44.25
N GLY A 49 -2.20 -3.37 -43.67
CA GLY A 49 -3.16 -4.47 -43.77
C GLY A 49 -2.67 -5.79 -43.16
N ILE A 50 -3.44 -6.87 -43.37
CA ILE A 50 -3.10 -8.25 -42.96
C ILE A 50 -3.48 -9.22 -44.08
N GLN A 51 -2.57 -10.12 -44.46
CA GLN A 51 -2.83 -11.19 -45.44
C GLN A 51 -3.13 -12.53 -44.74
N PRO A 52 -3.97 -13.41 -45.32
CA PRO A 52 -4.20 -14.75 -44.79
C PRO A 52 -2.88 -15.52 -44.62
N GLY A 53 -2.71 -16.16 -43.47
CA GLY A 53 -1.52 -16.94 -43.12
C GLY A 53 -0.41 -16.15 -42.41
N ILE A 54 -0.55 -14.82 -42.30
CA ILE A 54 0.46 -13.96 -41.67
C ILE A 54 -0.01 -13.49 -40.28
N THR A 55 0.92 -13.45 -39.33
CA THR A 55 0.71 -12.87 -37.99
C THR A 55 1.31 -11.47 -37.94
N LYS A 56 0.56 -10.47 -37.44
CA LYS A 56 1.03 -9.09 -37.30
C LYS A 56 0.97 -8.61 -35.86
N TRP A 57 2.00 -7.86 -35.47
CA TRP A 57 2.05 -7.17 -34.18
C TRP A 57 1.25 -5.88 -34.22
N ILE A 58 0.39 -5.68 -33.23
CA ILE A 58 -0.35 -4.44 -32.97
C ILE A 58 -0.21 -4.08 -31.50
N LYS A 59 -0.63 -2.88 -31.11
CA LYS A 59 -0.82 -2.53 -29.71
C LYS A 59 -2.31 -2.42 -29.38
N ILE A 60 -2.68 -2.81 -28.17
CA ILE A 60 -4.00 -2.47 -27.63
C ILE A 60 -3.85 -1.62 -26.38
N GLY A 61 -4.70 -0.61 -26.23
CA GLY A 61 -4.82 0.21 -25.04
C GLY A 61 -5.93 -0.30 -24.13
N ILE A 62 -5.62 -0.55 -22.85
CA ILE A 62 -6.60 -0.79 -21.79
C ILE A 62 -6.24 0.16 -20.65
N ASP A 63 -7.17 1.02 -20.22
CA ASP A 63 -6.96 2.03 -19.16
C ASP A 63 -5.66 2.84 -19.36
N ASP A 64 -5.45 3.40 -20.55
CA ASP A 64 -4.28 4.20 -20.96
C ASP A 64 -2.92 3.48 -20.97
N ILE A 65 -2.89 2.16 -20.75
CA ILE A 65 -1.69 1.32 -20.86
C ILE A 65 -1.70 0.56 -22.19
N LEU A 66 -0.58 0.61 -22.93
CA LEU A 66 -0.42 -0.06 -24.23
C LEU A 66 0.24 -1.44 -24.10
N TYR A 67 -0.41 -2.46 -24.64
CA TYR A 67 0.03 -3.85 -24.62
C TYR A 67 0.31 -4.38 -26.04
N ASN A 68 1.42 -5.11 -26.20
CA ASN A 68 1.77 -5.75 -27.47
C ASN A 68 0.92 -7.01 -27.72
N CYS A 69 0.25 -7.06 -28.87
CA CYS A 69 -0.66 -8.15 -29.25
C CYS A 69 -0.36 -8.67 -30.64
N GLN A 70 -0.74 -9.92 -30.89
CA GLN A 70 -0.73 -10.49 -32.23
C GLN A 70 -2.13 -10.57 -32.77
N ILE A 71 -2.30 -10.10 -34.00
CA ILE A 71 -3.42 -10.53 -34.83
C ILE A 71 -2.95 -11.69 -35.69
N VAL A 72 -3.69 -12.79 -35.60
CA VAL A 72 -3.51 -13.97 -36.47
C VAL A 72 -4.68 -14.02 -37.44
N TYR A 73 -4.40 -13.92 -38.74
CA TYR A 73 -5.41 -14.15 -39.77
C TYR A 73 -5.15 -15.50 -40.44
N SER A 74 -5.94 -16.51 -40.07
CA SER A 74 -5.77 -17.86 -40.60
C SER A 74 -6.38 -18.01 -42.00
N ASN A 75 -5.88 -18.99 -42.77
CA ASN A 75 -6.42 -19.35 -44.10
C ASN A 75 -7.90 -19.78 -44.08
N GLN A 76 -8.48 -20.03 -42.89
CA GLN A 76 -9.90 -20.29 -42.71
C GLN A 76 -10.75 -19.00 -42.61
N ASN A 77 -10.20 -17.83 -43.00
CA ASN A 77 -10.82 -16.51 -42.82
C ASN A 77 -11.26 -16.26 -41.37
N LYS A 78 -10.39 -16.56 -40.40
CA LYS A 78 -10.61 -16.23 -38.98
C LYS A 78 -9.54 -15.30 -38.47
N LEU A 79 -9.96 -14.15 -37.95
CA LEU A 79 -9.11 -13.16 -37.29
C LEU A 79 -9.23 -13.32 -35.78
N GLY A 80 -8.16 -13.82 -35.16
CA GLY A 80 -8.04 -13.95 -33.72
C GLY A 80 -7.07 -12.90 -33.18
N ILE A 81 -7.51 -12.14 -32.17
CA ILE A 81 -6.60 -11.26 -31.42
C ILE A 81 -6.09 -12.05 -30.24
N ARG A 82 -4.78 -12.27 -30.20
CA ARG A 82 -4.11 -12.94 -29.09
C ARG A 82 -3.24 -11.92 -28.36
N LEU A 83 -3.60 -11.69 -27.11
CA LEU A 83 -2.75 -10.98 -26.16
C LEU A 83 -1.50 -11.82 -25.91
N ARG A 84 -0.32 -11.19 -25.91
CA ARG A 84 0.87 -11.86 -25.38
C ARG A 84 0.68 -12.12 -23.89
N LYS A 85 1.23 -13.24 -23.41
CA LYS A 85 1.26 -13.55 -21.98
C LYS A 85 2.22 -12.56 -21.30
N ASP A 86 1.65 -11.52 -20.73
CA ASP A 86 2.31 -10.50 -19.92
C ASP A 86 1.75 -10.57 -18.49
N GLU A 87 2.61 -10.60 -17.47
CA GLU A 87 2.17 -10.81 -16.07
C GLU A 87 1.33 -9.64 -15.53
N GLU A 88 1.64 -8.40 -15.95
CA GLU A 88 0.90 -7.21 -15.54
C GLU A 88 -0.48 -7.17 -16.20
N LEU A 89 -0.56 -7.48 -17.49
CA LEU A 89 -1.82 -7.61 -18.21
C LEU A 89 -2.71 -8.72 -17.63
N MET A 90 -2.14 -9.89 -17.33
CA MET A 90 -2.89 -10.99 -16.72
C MET A 90 -3.40 -10.63 -15.32
N LYS A 91 -2.64 -9.85 -14.56
CA LYS A 91 -3.06 -9.32 -13.26
C LYS A 91 -4.15 -8.25 -13.42
N LEU A 92 -4.04 -7.37 -14.41
CA LEU A 92 -5.05 -6.37 -14.74
C LEU A 92 -6.38 -7.04 -15.12
N LEU A 93 -6.35 -8.01 -16.02
CA LEU A 93 -7.52 -8.76 -16.47
C LEU A 93 -8.15 -9.58 -15.34
N LYS A 94 -7.35 -10.19 -14.46
CA LYS A 94 -7.85 -10.89 -13.27
C LYS A 94 -8.59 -9.95 -12.32
N ASN A 95 -8.08 -8.74 -12.12
CA ASN A 95 -8.71 -7.75 -11.25
C ASN A 95 -10.00 -7.20 -11.88
N LYS A 96 -9.96 -6.87 -13.17
CA LYS A 96 -11.10 -6.27 -13.89
C LYS A 96 -12.22 -7.27 -14.21
N LEU A 97 -11.88 -8.55 -14.45
CA LEU A 97 -12.82 -9.65 -14.69
C LEU A 97 -12.95 -10.56 -13.46
N SER A 98 -12.85 -9.98 -12.27
CA SER A 98 -12.72 -10.73 -11.01
C SER A 98 -13.96 -11.55 -10.68
N LEU A 99 -15.15 -11.11 -11.10
CA LEU A 99 -16.40 -11.85 -10.91
C LEU A 99 -16.40 -13.14 -11.72
N SER A 100 -16.15 -13.07 -13.03
CA SER A 100 -16.03 -14.26 -13.87
C SER A 100 -14.85 -15.14 -13.44
N TYR A 101 -13.72 -14.54 -13.04
CA TYR A 101 -12.55 -15.25 -12.52
C TYR A 101 -12.88 -16.09 -11.27
N ASN A 102 -13.50 -15.48 -10.27
CA ASN A 102 -13.85 -16.16 -9.01
C ASN A 102 -14.87 -17.27 -9.26
N TYR A 103 -15.91 -17.00 -10.06
CA TYR A 103 -16.92 -18.00 -10.40
C TYR A 103 -16.31 -19.22 -11.13
N ILE A 104 -15.49 -18.99 -12.16
CA ILE A 104 -14.83 -20.06 -12.93
C ILE A 104 -13.86 -20.85 -12.05
N THR A 105 -13.12 -20.18 -11.17
CA THR A 105 -12.15 -20.83 -10.28
C THR A 105 -12.86 -21.75 -9.28
N ASN A 106 -13.98 -21.30 -8.71
CA ASN A 106 -14.80 -22.10 -7.81
C ASN A 106 -15.40 -23.31 -8.55
N LYS A 107 -15.95 -23.12 -9.75
CA LYS A 107 -16.52 -24.22 -10.56
C LYS A 107 -15.50 -25.25 -11.05
N LYS A 108 -14.26 -24.85 -11.32
CA LYS A 108 -13.17 -25.79 -11.65
C LYS A 108 -12.76 -26.68 -10.47
N GLY A 109 -12.92 -26.19 -9.24
CA GLY A 109 -12.68 -26.98 -8.02
C GLY A 109 -13.66 -28.15 -7.83
N GLU A 110 -14.83 -28.09 -8.46
CA GLU A 110 -15.94 -29.05 -8.30
C GLU A 110 -15.88 -30.25 -9.28
N ARG A 111 -14.77 -30.46 -10.03
CA ARG A 111 -14.66 -31.44 -11.13
C ARG A 111 -15.79 -31.31 -12.16
N HIS A 112 -15.79 -30.21 -12.91
CA HIS A 112 -16.73 -29.99 -14.00
C HIS A 112 -16.18 -30.51 -15.35
N GLU A 113 -16.93 -31.36 -16.05
CA GLU A 113 -16.67 -31.68 -17.46
C GLU A 113 -17.46 -30.72 -18.35
N GLY A 114 -16.80 -30.09 -19.34
CA GLY A 114 -17.44 -29.17 -20.30
C GLY A 114 -17.15 -27.68 -20.08
N LYS A 115 -17.75 -26.83 -20.95
CA LYS A 115 -17.61 -25.37 -20.89
C LYS A 115 -18.46 -24.82 -19.74
N ILE A 116 -17.85 -24.07 -18.82
CA ILE A 116 -18.55 -23.43 -17.71
C ILE A 116 -19.40 -22.28 -18.26
N GLU A 117 -20.72 -22.36 -18.08
CA GLU A 117 -21.63 -21.26 -18.40
C GLU A 117 -21.63 -20.24 -17.26
N LEU A 118 -21.50 -18.96 -17.62
CA LEU A 118 -21.53 -17.86 -16.65
C LEU A 118 -22.96 -17.44 -16.33
N PRO A 119 -23.34 -17.38 -15.05
CA PRO A 119 -24.57 -16.75 -14.59
C PRO A 119 -24.66 -15.30 -15.06
N ASP A 120 -25.89 -14.83 -15.26
CA ASP A 120 -26.15 -13.51 -15.82
C ASP A 120 -25.52 -12.36 -15.03
N ASP A 121 -25.35 -12.50 -13.72
CA ASP A 121 -24.72 -11.55 -12.80
C ASP A 121 -23.18 -11.55 -12.87
N CYS A 122 -22.59 -12.63 -13.39
CA CYS A 122 -21.15 -12.78 -13.61
C CYS A 122 -20.72 -12.46 -15.05
N LYS A 123 -21.67 -12.09 -15.93
CA LYS A 123 -21.38 -11.72 -17.32
C LYS A 123 -20.72 -10.35 -17.40
N GLU A 124 -19.62 -10.30 -18.14
CA GLU A 124 -18.78 -9.13 -18.36
C GLU A 124 -18.63 -8.89 -19.87
N TYR A 125 -18.33 -7.66 -20.28
CA TYR A 125 -18.30 -7.26 -21.68
C TYR A 125 -17.01 -6.50 -22.02
N ILE A 126 -16.69 -6.47 -23.31
CA ILE A 126 -15.62 -5.63 -23.85
C ILE A 126 -16.09 -4.84 -25.06
N ASP A 127 -15.76 -3.55 -25.08
CA ASP A 127 -15.95 -2.65 -26.21
C ASP A 127 -14.61 -2.41 -26.90
N ILE A 128 -14.62 -2.45 -28.23
CA ILE A 128 -13.44 -2.24 -29.07
C ILE A 128 -13.60 -0.95 -29.87
N TYR A 129 -12.59 -0.10 -29.81
CA TYR A 129 -12.50 1.17 -30.53
C TYR A 129 -11.22 1.23 -31.38
N LYS A 130 -11.28 2.01 -32.45
CA LYS A 130 -10.12 2.44 -33.23
C LYS A 130 -9.33 3.48 -32.42
N GLY A 131 -8.02 3.29 -32.28
CA GLY A 131 -7.12 4.31 -31.74
C GLY A 131 -6.67 5.30 -32.80
N ASP A 132 -6.03 6.38 -32.36
CA ASP A 132 -5.56 7.47 -33.23
C ASP A 132 -4.44 7.02 -34.19
N ALA A 133 -3.55 6.14 -33.71
CA ALA A 133 -2.57 5.47 -34.55
C ALA A 133 -3.16 4.19 -35.15
N LYS A 134 -2.88 3.96 -36.43
CA LYS A 134 -3.42 2.84 -37.23
C LYS A 134 -3.20 1.46 -36.59
N ASP A 135 -2.05 1.22 -35.98
CA ASP A 135 -1.73 -0.07 -35.34
C ASP A 135 -2.11 -0.14 -33.85
N ILE A 136 -2.91 0.81 -33.34
CA ILE A 136 -3.38 0.86 -31.95
C ILE A 136 -4.91 0.74 -31.89
N PHE A 137 -5.39 -0.20 -31.07
CA PHE A 137 -6.82 -0.37 -30.77
C PHE A 137 -7.09 -0.11 -29.29
N ILE A 138 -8.25 0.46 -28.94
CA ILE A 138 -8.59 0.76 -27.53
C ILE A 138 -9.70 -0.18 -27.08
N PHE A 139 -9.52 -0.73 -25.88
CA PHE A 139 -10.30 -1.81 -25.31
C PHE A 139 -10.85 -1.37 -23.96
N GLU A 140 -12.17 -1.39 -23.81
CA GLU A 140 -12.84 -0.98 -22.58
C GLU A 140 -13.58 -2.18 -21.97
N LEU A 141 -13.21 -2.57 -20.75
CA LEU A 141 -13.81 -3.68 -20.02
C LEU A 141 -14.99 -3.18 -19.19
N ILE A 142 -16.16 -3.77 -19.39
CA ILE A 142 -17.42 -3.29 -18.83
C ILE A 142 -18.04 -4.38 -17.94
N SER A 143 -18.31 -4.03 -16.68
CA SER A 143 -19.12 -4.87 -15.78
C SER A 143 -20.62 -4.68 -16.06
N LYS A 144 -21.45 -5.68 -15.78
CA LYS A 144 -22.92 -5.56 -15.95
C LYS A 144 -23.54 -4.41 -15.14
N SER A 145 -22.99 -4.10 -13.96
CA SER A 145 -23.46 -2.98 -13.13
C SER A 145 -23.25 -1.62 -13.82
N SER A 146 -22.15 -1.48 -14.56
CA SER A 146 -21.80 -0.31 -15.36
C SER A 146 -22.70 -0.16 -16.60
N GLN A 147 -23.19 -1.26 -17.19
CA GLN A 147 -24.14 -1.21 -18.31
C GLN A 147 -25.49 -0.58 -17.95
N LYS A 148 -25.99 -0.79 -16.71
CA LYS A 148 -27.23 -0.16 -16.24
C LYS A 148 -27.09 1.36 -16.10
N ASN A 149 -25.91 1.84 -15.71
CA ASN A 149 -25.62 3.27 -15.59
C ASN A 149 -25.38 3.96 -16.95
N ILE A 150 -24.91 3.23 -17.98
CA ILE A 150 -24.76 3.79 -19.34
C ILE A 150 -26.13 4.03 -20.00
N ILE A 151 -27.16 3.25 -19.64
CA ILE A 151 -28.54 3.47 -20.12
C ILE A 151 -29.18 4.67 -19.39
N HIS A 152 -28.83 4.91 -18.12
CA HIS A 152 -29.37 6.02 -17.33
C HIS A 152 -28.68 7.37 -17.57
N ASN A 153 -27.40 7.38 -17.95
CA ASN A 153 -26.64 8.62 -18.17
C ASN A 153 -26.61 9.10 -19.63
N ARG A 154 -27.54 8.64 -20.48
CA ARG A 154 -27.68 9.08 -21.89
C ARG A 154 -28.86 9.99 -22.16
N ALA A 155 -29.69 10.23 -21.15
CA ALA A 155 -30.60 11.36 -21.18
C ALA A 155 -29.89 12.50 -20.45
N LEU A 156 -29.58 13.55 -21.20
CA LEU A 156 -29.05 14.86 -20.81
C LEU A 156 -27.70 15.16 -21.48
N ASP A 157 -27.81 16.16 -22.36
CA ASP A 157 -26.80 17.13 -22.75
C ASP A 157 -25.99 16.86 -24.04
N TYR A 158 -26.66 17.25 -25.13
CA TYR A 158 -26.09 17.93 -26.29
C TYR A 158 -25.45 19.27 -25.86
N SER A 159 -24.21 19.54 -26.30
CA SER A 159 -23.84 20.69 -27.18
C SER A 159 -22.34 21.03 -27.10
N ASP A 160 -21.68 20.93 -28.25
CA ASP A 160 -20.68 21.81 -28.88
C ASP A 160 -19.42 22.35 -28.13
N ASN A 161 -18.28 21.92 -28.71
CA ASN A 161 -17.16 22.69 -29.27
C ASN A 161 -15.99 23.30 -28.45
N GLU A 162 -14.81 22.95 -28.98
CA GLU A 162 -13.56 23.69 -29.21
C GLU A 162 -12.61 24.02 -28.03
N PHE A 163 -11.39 23.50 -28.12
CA PHE A 163 -10.17 24.23 -27.73
C PHE A 163 -8.94 23.76 -28.53
N SER A 164 -8.21 24.74 -29.07
CA SER A 164 -6.96 24.63 -29.83
C SER A 164 -5.72 24.98 -28.98
N GLU A 165 -4.61 24.28 -29.28
CA GLU A 165 -3.17 24.64 -29.24
C GLU A 165 -2.51 25.39 -28.05
N CYS A 166 -1.45 24.79 -27.47
CA CYS A 166 -0.15 25.48 -27.26
C CYS A 166 1.05 24.55 -26.92
N ASN A 167 2.00 24.49 -27.87
CA ASN A 167 3.47 24.63 -27.82
C ASN A 167 4.43 23.67 -27.06
N GLU A 168 5.16 22.89 -27.88
CA GLU A 168 6.44 22.19 -27.64
C GLU A 168 7.65 23.14 -27.75
N LYS A 169 8.29 23.57 -26.65
CA LYS A 169 9.69 24.08 -26.67
C LYS A 169 10.53 23.84 -25.40
N ASN A 170 10.01 23.23 -24.34
CA ASN A 170 10.75 23.03 -23.08
C ASN A 170 11.33 21.61 -22.86
N TYR A 171 11.13 20.67 -23.78
CA TYR A 171 11.52 19.26 -23.57
C TYR A 171 12.95 18.88 -24.01
N GLU A 172 13.56 19.61 -24.95
CA GLU A 172 14.90 19.25 -25.46
C GLU A 172 16.05 19.64 -24.51
N GLN A 173 15.88 20.68 -23.69
CA GLN A 173 16.94 21.13 -22.79
C GLN A 173 17.10 20.28 -21.51
N ILE A 174 16.01 19.60 -21.08
CA ILE A 174 16.02 18.75 -19.88
C ILE A 174 16.59 17.36 -20.20
N SER A 175 16.33 16.84 -21.42
CA SER A 175 16.81 15.53 -21.87
C SER A 175 18.34 15.47 -21.98
N ASN A 176 18.97 16.55 -22.48
CA ASN A 176 20.41 16.59 -22.70
C ASN A 176 21.24 16.65 -21.40
N ASN A 177 20.69 17.20 -20.31
CA ASN A 177 21.39 17.22 -19.01
C ASN A 177 21.33 15.87 -18.29
N TYR A 178 20.27 15.07 -18.50
CA TYR A 178 20.15 13.74 -17.90
C TYR A 178 21.12 12.72 -18.54
N ALA A 179 21.30 12.78 -19.86
CA ALA A 179 22.20 11.89 -20.58
C ALA A 179 23.68 12.07 -20.20
N LEU A 180 24.12 13.32 -19.95
CA LEU A 180 25.51 13.60 -19.56
C LEU A 180 25.85 13.13 -18.13
N ILE A 181 24.88 13.15 -17.22
CA ILE A 181 25.07 12.69 -15.83
C ILE A 181 25.18 11.15 -15.80
N GLU A 182 24.40 10.45 -16.62
CA GLU A 182 24.45 8.99 -16.70
C GLU A 182 25.80 8.48 -17.24
N GLU A 183 26.38 9.11 -18.26
CA GLU A 183 27.68 8.69 -18.81
C GLU A 183 28.85 8.87 -17.82
N VAL A 184 28.82 9.92 -17.00
CA VAL A 184 29.88 10.19 -16.01
C VAL A 184 29.81 9.18 -14.86
N VAL A 185 28.61 8.86 -14.38
CA VAL A 185 28.40 7.88 -13.31
C VAL A 185 28.74 6.45 -13.76
N ILE A 186 28.43 6.10 -15.02
CA ILE A 186 28.75 4.78 -15.58
C ILE A 186 30.28 4.56 -15.65
N LYS A 187 31.04 5.57 -16.09
CA LYS A 187 32.51 5.47 -16.17
C LYS A 187 33.21 5.39 -14.80
N GLU A 188 32.67 6.03 -13.77
CA GLU A 188 33.19 5.87 -12.40
C GLU A 188 32.90 4.48 -11.80
N LEU A 189 31.76 3.88 -12.18
CA LEU A 189 31.34 2.57 -11.66
C LEU A 189 31.99 1.40 -12.40
N GLU A 190 32.31 1.51 -13.70
CA GLU A 190 33.06 0.48 -14.45
C GLU A 190 34.48 0.26 -13.92
N ASN A 191 35.07 1.27 -13.24
CA ASN A 191 36.37 1.14 -12.57
C ASN A 191 36.32 0.28 -11.29
N LYS A 192 35.12 -0.12 -10.82
CA LYS A 192 34.93 -1.14 -9.79
C LYS A 192 34.24 -2.32 -10.46
N ASN A 193 34.90 -3.48 -10.60
CA ASN A 193 34.41 -4.71 -11.24
C ASN A 193 32.98 -5.16 -10.83
N ILE A 194 31.92 -4.46 -11.25
CA ILE A 194 30.52 -4.74 -10.94
C ILE A 194 29.77 -4.88 -12.26
N GLU A 195 29.42 -6.11 -12.63
CA GLU A 195 28.48 -6.36 -13.73
C GLU A 195 27.04 -6.05 -13.27
N ILE A 196 26.46 -4.99 -13.81
CA ILE A 196 25.05 -4.60 -13.59
C ILE A 196 24.18 -5.36 -14.59
N ILE A 197 23.17 -6.09 -14.11
CA ILE A 197 22.21 -6.79 -14.98
C ILE A 197 20.98 -5.89 -15.14
N ASN A 198 20.70 -5.44 -16.37
CA ASN A 198 19.52 -4.61 -16.66
C ASN A 198 18.25 -5.47 -16.71
N GLY A 199 17.36 -5.28 -15.74
CA GLY A 199 16.02 -5.86 -15.69
C GLY A 199 14.96 -4.81 -15.39
N GLY A 200 14.63 -3.97 -16.38
CA GLY A 200 13.65 -2.87 -16.19
C GLY A 200 14.22 -1.65 -15.46
N THR A 201 13.37 -0.88 -14.77
CA THR A 201 13.69 0.43 -14.16
C THR A 201 14.50 0.37 -12.86
N GLU A 202 14.83 -0.82 -12.34
CA GLU A 202 15.62 -0.97 -11.11
C GLU A 202 16.91 -1.76 -11.40
N ARG A 203 18.06 -1.15 -11.12
CA ARG A 203 19.39 -1.75 -11.28
C ARG A 203 19.72 -2.55 -10.01
N MET A 204 19.69 -3.88 -10.07
CA MET A 204 20.21 -4.73 -8.98
C MET A 204 21.60 -5.27 -9.33
N LYS A 205 22.53 -5.19 -8.36
CA LYS A 205 23.86 -5.80 -8.48
C LYS A 205 23.74 -7.33 -8.44
N LYS A 206 24.60 -8.01 -9.19
CA LYS A 206 24.75 -9.47 -9.17
C LYS A 206 25.21 -9.93 -7.78
N LEU A 207 24.64 -11.03 -7.29
CA LEU A 207 25.01 -11.60 -6.00
C LEU A 207 26.33 -12.38 -6.10
N ILE A 208 27.19 -12.19 -5.10
CA ILE A 208 28.40 -13.00 -4.91
C ILE A 208 28.05 -14.12 -3.94
N THR A 209 28.30 -15.37 -4.33
CA THR A 209 27.94 -16.54 -3.51
C THR A 209 29.14 -17.45 -3.28
N GLN A 210 29.22 -18.04 -2.09
CA GLN A 210 30.23 -19.01 -1.68
C GLN A 210 29.53 -20.16 -0.96
N SER A 211 29.64 -21.36 -1.51
CA SER A 211 29.05 -22.56 -0.91
C SER A 211 30.08 -23.37 -0.12
N GLU A 212 29.68 -23.89 1.03
CA GLU A 212 30.46 -24.78 1.89
C GLU A 212 29.55 -25.86 2.50
N ARG A 213 30.14 -26.95 3.02
CA ARG A 213 29.41 -27.91 3.87
C ARG A 213 29.77 -27.65 5.33
N MET A 214 28.77 -27.69 6.20
CA MET A 214 28.95 -27.50 7.64
C MET A 214 28.16 -28.54 8.42
N ASN A 215 28.81 -29.17 9.39
CA ASN A 215 28.13 -30.11 10.29
C ASN A 215 27.28 -29.38 11.34
N ILE A 216 26.29 -30.08 11.90
CA ILE A 216 25.35 -29.52 12.87
C ILE A 216 26.09 -28.99 14.11
N GLU A 217 27.12 -29.69 14.58
CA GLU A 217 27.90 -29.26 15.75
C GLU A 217 28.55 -27.87 15.53
N SER A 218 29.13 -27.64 14.34
CA SER A 218 29.71 -26.34 13.99
C SER A 218 28.66 -25.25 13.81
N ILE A 219 27.50 -25.60 13.25
CA ILE A 219 26.36 -24.68 13.10
C ILE A 219 25.89 -24.24 14.49
N GLU A 220 25.65 -25.17 15.40
CA GLU A 220 25.22 -24.88 16.78
C GLU A 220 26.22 -23.96 17.48
N LYS A 221 27.52 -24.27 17.43
CA LYS A 221 28.57 -23.41 18.02
C LYS A 221 28.54 -21.99 17.44
N LYS A 222 28.33 -21.83 16.13
CA LYS A 222 28.25 -20.51 15.48
C LYS A 222 26.96 -19.77 15.84
N VAL A 223 25.83 -20.46 15.99
CA VAL A 223 24.58 -19.87 16.44
C VAL A 223 24.69 -19.41 17.89
N ASN A 224 25.21 -20.25 18.78
CA ASN A 224 25.39 -19.92 20.20
C ASN A 224 26.35 -18.73 20.42
N ARG A 225 27.32 -18.52 19.52
CA ARG A 225 28.21 -17.35 19.52
C ARG A 225 27.62 -16.10 18.87
N GLY A 226 26.43 -16.19 18.27
CA GLY A 226 25.80 -15.09 17.53
C GLY A 226 26.41 -14.81 16.15
N ASN A 227 27.27 -15.70 15.64
CA ASN A 227 27.87 -15.56 14.31
C ASN A 227 26.90 -15.93 13.18
N ILE A 228 26.02 -16.90 13.44
CA ILE A 228 24.86 -17.21 12.61
C ILE A 228 23.63 -16.72 13.38
N VAL A 229 22.96 -15.73 12.81
CA VAL A 229 21.73 -15.17 13.35
C VAL A 229 20.58 -15.90 12.69
N LEU A 230 20.01 -16.89 13.40
CA LEU A 230 18.80 -17.57 12.96
C LEU A 230 17.60 -16.64 13.08
N ASP A 231 17.54 -15.82 14.13
CA ASP A 231 16.52 -14.81 14.35
C ASP A 231 17.17 -13.55 14.97
N PRO A 232 17.13 -12.38 14.32
CA PRO A 232 17.76 -11.15 14.83
C PRO A 232 17.11 -10.58 16.08
N THR A 233 15.83 -10.89 16.31
CA THR A 233 15.05 -10.46 17.46
C THR A 233 14.25 -11.67 17.92
N PHE A 234 14.38 -12.06 19.19
CA PHE A 234 13.98 -13.34 19.82
C PHE A 234 12.48 -13.74 19.75
N GLN A 235 11.76 -13.37 18.69
CA GLN A 235 10.33 -13.62 18.49
C GLN A 235 9.91 -13.61 16.99
N ARG A 236 10.56 -14.37 16.11
CA ARG A 236 9.76 -15.11 15.13
C ARG A 236 9.19 -16.27 15.90
N ASN A 237 7.88 -16.26 16.15
CA ASN A 237 7.22 -17.45 16.65
C ASN A 237 7.55 -18.59 15.69
N TYR A 238 8.44 -19.48 16.12
CA TYR A 238 8.82 -20.68 15.40
C TYR A 238 7.53 -21.39 14.98
N VAL A 239 7.29 -21.48 13.67
CA VAL A 239 5.98 -21.86 13.13
C VAL A 239 5.85 -23.36 12.88
N TYR A 240 6.95 -24.10 12.93
CA TYR A 240 6.90 -25.55 12.86
C TYR A 240 6.23 -26.07 14.11
N THR A 241 5.27 -26.98 13.94
CA THR A 241 4.78 -27.79 15.06
C THR A 241 5.90 -28.73 15.49
N ASP A 242 5.86 -29.23 16.73
CA ASP A 242 6.82 -30.24 17.19
C ASP A 242 6.82 -31.49 16.29
N GLU A 243 5.69 -31.80 15.64
CA GLU A 243 5.58 -32.89 14.65
C GLU A 243 6.43 -32.61 13.40
N LYS A 244 6.32 -31.40 12.84
CA LYS A 244 7.12 -30.99 11.67
C LYS A 244 8.60 -30.86 12.04
N ALA A 245 8.89 -30.41 13.25
CA ALA A 245 10.24 -30.37 13.81
C ALA A 245 10.85 -31.77 13.93
N ALA A 246 10.08 -32.73 14.46
CA ALA A 246 10.51 -34.12 14.61
C ALA A 246 10.79 -34.79 13.25
N SER A 247 10.02 -34.47 12.20
CA SER A 247 10.29 -34.94 10.83
C SER A 247 11.64 -34.46 10.28
N VAL A 248 12.10 -33.25 10.64
CA VAL A 248 13.46 -32.78 10.29
C VAL A 248 14.52 -33.65 10.96
N ILE A 249 14.35 -33.98 12.24
CA ILE A 249 15.29 -34.84 12.96
C ILE A 249 15.29 -36.26 12.40
N GLN A 250 14.12 -36.81 12.09
CA GLN A 250 13.99 -38.11 11.44
C GLN A 250 14.74 -38.16 10.11
N SER A 251 14.67 -37.08 9.33
CA SER A 251 15.39 -36.97 8.06
C SER A 251 16.91 -37.02 8.25
N ILE A 252 17.42 -36.40 9.32
CA ILE A 252 18.85 -36.47 9.69
C ILE A 252 19.26 -37.88 10.09
N LEU A 253 18.48 -38.53 10.96
CA LEU A 253 18.73 -39.91 11.41
C LEU A 253 18.69 -40.91 10.25
N LEU A 254 17.91 -40.63 9.21
CA LEU A 254 17.85 -41.40 7.97
C LEU A 254 18.87 -40.96 6.91
N ASN A 255 19.75 -40.00 7.23
CA ASN A 255 20.72 -39.40 6.33
C ASN A 255 20.11 -38.87 5.01
N MET A 256 18.88 -38.34 5.08
CA MET A 256 18.18 -37.73 3.95
C MET A 256 18.64 -36.29 3.73
N PRO A 257 18.68 -35.78 2.49
CA PRO A 257 19.09 -34.40 2.23
C PRO A 257 18.03 -33.38 2.69
N LEU A 258 18.42 -32.46 3.58
CA LEU A 258 17.54 -31.42 4.14
C LEU A 258 17.44 -30.12 3.30
N GLY A 259 18.13 -30.07 2.17
CA GLY A 259 18.20 -28.88 1.29
C GLY A 259 19.21 -27.83 1.76
N VAL A 260 19.52 -26.89 0.86
CA VAL A 260 20.50 -25.83 1.07
C VAL A 260 20.01 -24.82 2.11
N VAL A 261 20.94 -24.27 2.90
CA VAL A 261 20.72 -23.12 3.80
C VAL A 261 21.37 -21.90 3.16
N TYR A 262 20.66 -20.78 3.10
CA TYR A 262 21.19 -19.52 2.59
C TYR A 262 21.50 -18.57 3.75
N LEU A 263 22.74 -18.08 3.80
CA LEU A 263 23.20 -17.10 4.77
C LEU A 263 23.61 -15.82 4.06
N ALA A 264 23.12 -14.66 4.48
CA ALA A 264 23.59 -13.37 4.01
C ALA A 264 24.62 -12.79 4.99
N GLU A 265 25.79 -12.39 4.48
CA GLU A 265 26.82 -11.77 5.30
C GLU A 265 26.61 -10.26 5.36
N ILE A 266 26.33 -9.76 6.56
CA ILE A 266 26.15 -8.33 6.83
C ILE A 266 26.69 -7.98 8.20
N ASP A 267 27.42 -6.87 8.30
CA ASP A 267 28.04 -6.39 9.54
C ASP A 267 28.83 -7.48 10.31
N ASN A 268 29.60 -8.30 9.58
CA ASN A 268 30.36 -9.46 10.07
C ASN A 268 29.53 -10.59 10.71
N LYS A 269 28.20 -10.56 10.54
CA LYS A 269 27.28 -11.63 10.96
C LYS A 269 26.70 -12.34 9.75
N ASN A 270 26.26 -13.58 9.95
CA ASN A 270 25.59 -14.37 8.93
C ASN A 270 24.11 -14.47 9.26
N LEU A 271 23.27 -13.70 8.56
CA LEU A 271 21.83 -13.73 8.71
C LEU A 271 21.23 -14.90 7.92
N CYS A 272 20.44 -15.75 8.58
CA CYS A 272 19.80 -16.88 7.91
C CYS A 272 18.59 -16.44 7.08
N VAL A 273 18.74 -16.47 5.75
CA VAL A 273 17.70 -16.04 4.79
C VAL A 273 16.73 -17.17 4.46
N ASP A 274 17.25 -18.40 4.30
CA ASP A 274 16.46 -19.62 4.16
C ASP A 274 17.08 -20.76 4.97
N GLY A 275 16.23 -21.68 5.45
CA GLY A 275 16.64 -22.78 6.32
C GLY A 275 16.48 -22.51 7.81
N GLN A 276 16.00 -21.32 8.19
CA GLN A 276 15.80 -20.91 9.58
C GLN A 276 15.01 -21.96 10.39
N GLN A 277 13.87 -22.41 9.88
CA GLN A 277 13.01 -23.36 10.60
C GLN A 277 13.69 -24.72 10.76
N ARG A 278 14.44 -25.19 9.76
CA ARG A 278 15.20 -26.45 9.83
C ARG A 278 16.28 -26.35 10.91
N LEU A 279 17.14 -25.32 10.83
CA LEU A 279 18.21 -25.10 11.80
C LEU A 279 17.67 -24.89 13.23
N THR A 280 16.60 -24.10 13.37
CA THR A 280 15.96 -23.88 14.66
C THR A 280 15.36 -25.17 15.23
N SER A 281 14.76 -26.03 14.41
CA SER A 281 14.25 -27.35 14.84
C SER A 281 15.36 -28.22 15.40
N ILE A 282 16.49 -28.28 14.71
CA ILE A 282 17.66 -29.07 15.09
C ILE A 282 18.22 -28.57 16.43
N ILE A 283 18.45 -27.27 16.56
CA ILE A 283 18.97 -26.67 17.79
C ILE A 283 17.98 -26.81 18.95
N ARG A 284 16.66 -26.64 18.71
CA ARG A 284 15.64 -26.87 19.74
C ARG A 284 15.63 -28.32 20.22
N PHE A 285 15.80 -29.28 19.32
CA PHE A 285 15.84 -30.70 19.68
C PHE A 285 17.08 -31.02 20.53
N ILE A 286 18.27 -30.58 20.09
CA ILE A 286 19.53 -30.74 20.84
C ILE A 286 19.41 -30.16 22.26
N ASN A 287 18.73 -29.01 22.38
CA ASN A 287 18.43 -28.36 23.66
C ASN A 287 17.22 -28.94 24.41
N ASN A 288 16.76 -30.14 24.05
CA ASN A 288 15.67 -30.89 24.69
C ASN A 288 14.34 -30.11 24.81
N LYS A 289 14.02 -29.25 23.83
CA LYS A 289 12.81 -28.42 23.87
C LYS A 289 11.53 -29.12 23.41
N PHE A 290 11.64 -30.25 22.72
CA PHE A 290 10.51 -31.08 22.30
C PHE A 290 10.95 -32.54 22.11
N PRO A 291 10.05 -33.52 22.27
CA PRO A 291 10.32 -34.92 21.96
C PRO A 291 9.97 -35.24 20.50
N LEU A 292 10.53 -36.33 19.98
CA LEU A 292 10.15 -36.86 18.67
C LEU A 292 8.68 -37.31 18.68
N LYS A 293 7.85 -36.78 17.77
CA LYS A 293 6.41 -37.09 17.69
C LYS A 293 6.00 -37.38 16.26
N LYS A 294 5.05 -38.33 16.10
CA LYS A 294 4.45 -38.71 14.81
C LYS A 294 5.49 -38.94 13.71
N LEU A 295 6.46 -39.80 14.00
CA LEU A 295 7.46 -40.22 13.03
C LEU A 295 6.85 -41.25 12.07
N ASP A 296 7.14 -41.14 10.77
CA ASP A 296 6.55 -42.03 9.75
C ASP A 296 7.32 -43.36 9.61
N VAL A 297 8.61 -43.38 9.97
CA VAL A 297 9.52 -44.52 9.75
C VAL A 297 10.11 -44.99 11.08
N LEU A 298 10.81 -44.09 11.78
CA LEU A 298 11.48 -44.39 13.07
C LEU A 298 10.50 -44.29 14.25
N THR A 299 9.34 -44.95 14.14
CA THR A 299 8.23 -44.85 15.10
C THR A 299 8.62 -45.20 16.54
N GLU A 300 9.59 -46.11 16.71
CA GLU A 300 10.16 -46.56 17.97
C GLU A 300 10.88 -45.46 18.75
N LEU A 301 11.31 -44.39 18.08
CA LEU A 301 11.93 -43.23 18.71
C LEU A 301 10.89 -42.20 19.22
N GLY A 302 9.61 -42.48 19.00
CA GLY A 302 8.51 -41.64 19.46
C GLY A 302 8.56 -41.39 20.97
N GLY A 303 8.45 -40.13 21.37
CA GLY A 303 8.48 -39.68 22.75
C GLY A 303 9.87 -39.35 23.30
N LEU A 304 10.95 -39.73 22.61
CA LEU A 304 12.32 -39.48 23.07
C LEU A 304 12.74 -38.02 22.84
N TYR A 305 13.44 -37.46 23.81
CA TYR A 305 14.20 -36.21 23.67
C TYR A 305 15.65 -36.53 23.26
N PHE A 306 16.40 -35.52 22.86
CA PHE A 306 17.80 -35.67 22.48
C PHE A 306 18.66 -36.34 23.57
N LYS A 307 18.42 -36.00 24.85
CA LYS A 307 19.10 -36.61 26.00
C LYS A 307 18.81 -38.11 26.15
N ASP A 308 17.69 -38.59 25.61
CA ASP A 308 17.24 -39.99 25.73
C ASP A 308 17.79 -40.86 24.58
N LEU A 309 18.42 -40.25 23.57
CA LEU A 309 19.06 -40.97 22.47
C LEU A 309 20.37 -41.63 22.92
N ASN A 310 20.73 -42.74 22.28
CA ASN A 310 22.06 -43.34 22.44
C ASN A 310 23.14 -42.47 21.76
N ASP A 311 24.40 -42.74 22.08
CA ASP A 311 25.50 -41.89 21.60
C ASP A 311 25.71 -41.99 20.09
N ASP A 312 25.51 -43.18 19.49
CA ASP A 312 25.57 -43.36 18.02
C ASP A 312 24.57 -42.45 17.29
N MET A 313 23.33 -42.31 17.79
CA MET A 313 22.32 -41.43 17.20
C MET A 313 22.64 -39.95 17.39
N LYS A 314 23.24 -39.58 18.53
CA LYS A 314 23.70 -38.20 18.76
C LYS A 314 24.81 -37.85 17.79
N ASP A 315 25.75 -38.78 17.57
CA ASP A 315 26.85 -38.61 16.63
C ASP A 315 26.33 -38.44 15.20
N ILE A 316 25.35 -39.26 14.77
CA ILE A 316 24.67 -39.07 13.47
C ILE A 316 24.10 -37.65 13.34
N ILE A 317 23.46 -37.12 14.38
CA ILE A 317 22.88 -35.79 14.35
C ILE A 317 23.97 -34.71 14.29
N TYR A 318 25.02 -34.81 15.10
CA TYR A 318 26.08 -33.80 15.17
C TYR A 318 26.96 -33.77 13.91
N ASP A 319 27.24 -34.93 13.33
CA ASP A 319 28.08 -35.09 12.14
C ASP A 319 27.35 -34.81 10.83
N TYR A 320 26.01 -34.81 10.86
CA TYR A 320 25.20 -34.50 9.68
C TYR A 320 25.60 -33.16 9.06
N SER A 321 25.98 -33.20 7.79
CA SER A 321 26.58 -32.06 7.09
C SER A 321 25.60 -31.42 6.10
N MET A 322 25.18 -30.18 6.40
CA MET A 322 24.30 -29.37 5.56
C MET A 322 25.09 -28.58 4.51
N GLU A 323 24.46 -28.35 3.36
CA GLU A 323 24.96 -27.41 2.35
C GLU A 323 24.58 -25.98 2.74
N ILE A 324 25.59 -25.12 2.86
CA ILE A 324 25.45 -23.71 3.23
C ILE A 324 25.92 -22.85 2.06
N THR A 325 25.07 -21.99 1.52
CA THR A 325 25.44 -20.96 0.55
C THR A 325 25.47 -19.61 1.26
N LYS A 326 26.66 -19.05 1.40
CA LYS A 326 26.89 -17.69 1.89
C LYS A 326 26.78 -16.69 0.75
N ILE A 327 26.07 -15.61 0.98
CA ILE A 327 25.91 -14.49 0.07
C ILE A 327 26.78 -13.36 0.62
N LYS A 328 27.80 -12.98 -0.16
CA LYS A 328 28.84 -12.02 0.21
C LYS A 328 28.51 -10.66 -0.40
N GLU A 329 29.04 -9.60 0.23
CA GLU A 329 29.00 -8.23 -0.29
C GLU A 329 27.58 -7.75 -0.69
N CYS A 330 26.56 -8.21 0.05
CA CYS A 330 25.18 -7.85 -0.22
C CYS A 330 24.72 -6.65 0.61
N ASP A 331 23.88 -5.81 0.01
CA ASP A 331 23.17 -4.74 0.71
C ASP A 331 21.82 -5.21 1.28
N TYR A 332 21.18 -4.36 2.09
CA TYR A 332 19.90 -4.69 2.74
C TYR A 332 18.75 -4.90 1.74
N GLU A 333 18.75 -4.17 0.62
CA GLU A 333 17.72 -4.31 -0.43
C GLU A 333 17.82 -5.68 -1.10
N GLN A 334 19.04 -6.14 -1.39
CA GLN A 334 19.32 -7.49 -1.89
C GLN A 334 18.92 -8.57 -0.87
N ILE A 335 19.23 -8.39 0.42
CA ILE A 335 18.84 -9.33 1.48
C ILE A 335 17.31 -9.40 1.58
N TYR A 336 16.62 -8.25 1.58
CA TYR A 336 15.17 -8.19 1.58
C TYR A 336 14.58 -8.95 0.37
N PHE A 337 15.11 -8.70 -0.83
CA PHE A 337 14.71 -9.37 -2.05
C PHE A 337 14.93 -10.90 -1.97
N LEU A 338 16.05 -11.33 -1.39
CA LEU A 338 16.34 -12.74 -1.16
C LEU A 338 15.33 -13.39 -0.21
N TYR A 339 14.96 -12.72 0.89
CA TYR A 339 13.88 -13.17 1.75
C TYR A 339 12.56 -13.32 0.98
N GLU A 340 12.20 -12.39 0.09
CA GLU A 340 10.97 -12.52 -0.69
C GLU A 340 10.98 -13.69 -1.68
N LYS A 341 12.13 -13.98 -2.28
CA LYS A 341 12.27 -15.00 -3.33
C LYS A 341 12.51 -16.41 -2.79
N LEU A 342 13.26 -16.55 -1.70
CA LEU A 342 13.62 -17.87 -1.16
C LEU A 342 12.54 -18.44 -0.23
N ASN A 343 11.71 -17.61 0.41
CA ASN A 343 10.63 -18.05 1.31
C ASN A 343 9.40 -18.66 0.60
N VAL A 344 9.52 -19.13 -0.64
CA VAL A 344 8.40 -19.66 -1.44
C VAL A 344 7.99 -21.08 -1.00
N GLY A 345 8.88 -21.85 -0.35
CA GLY A 345 8.62 -23.23 0.11
C GLY A 345 8.12 -23.38 1.55
N SER A 346 8.02 -22.29 2.32
CA SER A 346 7.63 -22.27 3.74
C SER A 346 6.40 -21.38 3.96
N VAL A 347 5.93 -21.24 5.21
CA VAL A 347 4.94 -20.18 5.55
C VAL A 347 5.58 -18.83 5.19
N LYS A 348 5.07 -18.21 4.11
CA LYS A 348 5.67 -17.00 3.54
C LYS A 348 5.59 -15.85 4.53
N LEU A 349 6.74 -15.27 4.89
CA LEU A 349 6.82 -14.06 5.71
C LEU A 349 6.11 -12.89 5.03
N ASN A 350 5.44 -12.05 5.83
CA ASN A 350 4.90 -10.80 5.33
C ASN A 350 6.01 -9.73 5.26
N ALA A 351 5.69 -8.57 4.67
CA ALA A 351 6.68 -7.51 4.46
C ALA A 351 7.29 -7.02 5.79
N GLN A 352 6.48 -6.85 6.84
CA GLN A 352 6.94 -6.34 8.13
C GLN A 352 7.83 -7.34 8.88
N GLU A 353 7.54 -8.63 8.82
CA GLU A 353 8.39 -9.69 9.40
C GLU A 353 9.74 -9.80 8.68
N ILE A 354 9.79 -9.48 7.38
CA ILE A 354 11.06 -9.36 6.66
C ILE A 354 11.80 -8.12 7.16
N ARG A 355 11.16 -6.95 7.25
CA ARG A 355 11.79 -5.71 7.76
C ARG A 355 12.36 -5.88 9.16
N ARG A 356 11.61 -6.50 10.07
CA ARG A 356 12.06 -6.81 11.44
C ARG A 356 13.40 -7.52 11.47
N CYS A 357 13.61 -8.47 10.55
CA CYS A 357 14.83 -9.26 10.51
C CYS A 357 15.95 -8.59 9.72
N VAL A 358 15.61 -7.94 8.60
CA VAL A 358 16.61 -7.28 7.75
C VAL A 358 17.19 -6.05 8.47
N TYR A 359 16.37 -5.29 9.18
CA TYR A 359 16.74 -4.00 9.78
C TYR A 359 16.78 -4.04 11.31
N ALA A 360 17.26 -5.14 11.91
CA ALA A 360 17.27 -5.31 13.36
C ALA A 360 18.08 -4.22 14.10
N GLY A 361 17.56 -3.74 15.22
CA GLY A 361 18.17 -2.69 16.06
C GLY A 361 17.16 -2.09 17.03
N TYR A 362 17.62 -1.18 17.89
CA TYR A 362 16.81 -0.56 18.96
C TYR A 362 15.53 0.10 18.48
N PHE A 363 15.54 0.65 17.26
CA PHE A 363 14.35 1.23 16.66
C PHE A 363 13.23 0.20 16.45
N ASN A 364 13.55 -1.00 15.98
CA ASN A 364 12.55 -2.07 15.82
C ASN A 364 11.99 -2.51 17.17
N ASP A 365 12.88 -2.67 18.16
CA ASP A 365 12.51 -3.09 19.51
C ASP A 365 11.53 -2.08 20.12
N MET A 366 11.81 -0.78 20.00
CA MET A 366 10.91 0.28 20.44
C MET A 366 9.53 0.23 19.74
N LEU A 367 9.48 -0.03 18.43
CA LEU A 367 8.18 -0.13 17.73
C LEU A 367 7.35 -1.31 18.24
N GLU A 368 7.97 -2.44 18.55
CA GLU A 368 7.32 -3.61 19.16
C GLU A 368 6.85 -3.29 20.58
N GLU A 369 7.72 -2.71 21.42
CA GLU A 369 7.40 -2.30 22.79
C GLU A 369 6.20 -1.33 22.86
N ILE A 370 6.13 -0.33 21.97
CA ILE A 370 5.01 0.61 21.90
C ILE A 370 3.67 -0.12 21.67
N VAL A 371 3.68 -1.16 20.84
CA VAL A 371 2.49 -1.96 20.54
C VAL A 371 2.16 -2.89 21.71
N GLU A 372 3.16 -3.53 22.32
CA GLU A 372 3.00 -4.48 23.43
C GLU A 372 2.53 -3.81 24.73
N GLU A 373 3.04 -2.61 25.04
CA GLU A 373 2.59 -1.81 26.19
C GLU A 373 1.18 -1.23 26.00
N GLY A 374 0.59 -1.42 24.81
CA GLY A 374 -0.76 -0.97 24.49
C GLY A 374 -0.89 0.55 24.36
N ILE A 375 0.22 1.29 24.20
CA ILE A 375 0.23 2.74 23.98
C ILE A 375 -0.66 3.10 22.79
N VAL A 376 -0.65 2.27 21.76
CA VAL A 376 -1.43 2.44 20.54
C VAL A 376 -2.67 1.56 20.44
N GLU A 377 -2.95 0.74 21.46
CA GLU A 377 -4.05 -0.24 21.47
C GLU A 377 -5.40 0.41 21.18
N LYS A 378 -5.66 1.57 21.81
CA LYS A 378 -6.91 2.30 21.66
C LYS A 378 -7.14 2.82 20.24
N TYR A 379 -6.08 3.10 19.49
CA TYR A 379 -6.16 3.62 18.12
C TYR A 379 -6.17 2.48 17.09
N PHE A 380 -5.56 1.35 17.43
CA PHE A 380 -5.41 0.19 16.55
C PHE A 380 -6.31 -0.99 16.96
N SER A 381 -7.36 -0.75 17.74
CA SER A 381 -8.21 -1.80 18.31
C SER A 381 -8.89 -2.67 17.24
N GLU A 382 -9.21 -2.08 16.09
CA GLU A 382 -9.81 -2.77 14.94
C GLU A 382 -8.79 -3.53 14.07
N ILE A 383 -7.49 -3.36 14.36
CA ILE A 383 -6.41 -4.02 13.63
C ILE A 383 -5.97 -5.24 14.45
N ASP A 384 -6.20 -6.42 13.90
CA ASP A 384 -5.63 -7.66 14.42
C ASP A 384 -4.09 -7.58 14.37
N ASN A 385 -3.42 -7.80 15.50
CA ASN A 385 -1.96 -7.72 15.58
C ASN A 385 -1.24 -8.98 15.08
N ASN A 386 -1.95 -9.92 14.45
CA ASN A 386 -1.32 -11.08 13.85
C ASN A 386 -0.20 -10.68 12.89
N ARG A 387 0.98 -11.29 13.11
CA ARG A 387 2.17 -11.13 12.25
C ARG A 387 2.64 -9.67 12.13
N LEU A 388 2.67 -8.93 13.24
CA LEU A 388 3.23 -7.57 13.34
C LEU A 388 2.47 -6.50 12.55
N LYS A 389 1.18 -6.71 12.26
CA LYS A 389 0.36 -5.75 11.53
C LYS A 389 0.33 -4.37 12.21
N ARG A 390 0.18 -4.28 13.53
CA ARG A 390 0.11 -2.97 14.23
C ARG A 390 1.45 -2.25 14.18
N VAL A 391 2.56 -2.98 14.25
CA VAL A 391 3.91 -2.45 14.03
C VAL A 391 4.02 -1.89 12.61
N GLU A 392 3.49 -2.60 11.60
CA GLU A 392 3.43 -2.10 10.22
C GLU A 392 2.61 -0.80 10.11
N VAL A 393 1.49 -0.67 10.83
CA VAL A 393 0.71 0.57 10.85
C VAL A 393 1.47 1.72 11.49
N LEU A 394 2.15 1.46 12.61
CA LEU A 394 2.97 2.45 13.29
C LEU A 394 4.09 2.96 12.38
N ILE A 395 4.87 2.08 11.75
CA ILE A 395 5.94 2.52 10.83
C ILE A 395 5.39 3.29 9.62
N ASN A 396 4.21 2.95 9.12
CA ASN A 396 3.57 3.76 8.09
C ASN A 396 3.35 5.19 8.59
N ALA A 397 2.74 5.36 9.76
CA ALA A 397 2.50 6.68 10.33
C ALA A 397 3.79 7.51 10.47
N LEU A 398 4.87 6.89 10.96
CA LEU A 398 6.18 7.56 11.11
C LEU A 398 6.82 7.92 9.77
N SER A 399 6.91 6.96 8.85
CA SER A 399 7.55 7.16 7.55
C SER A 399 6.87 8.25 6.71
N PHE A 400 5.54 8.35 6.76
CA PHE A 400 4.79 9.39 6.05
C PHE A 400 4.85 10.76 6.74
N ALA A 401 4.98 10.79 8.07
CA ALA A 401 5.20 12.05 8.80
C ALA A 401 6.54 12.68 8.40
N ASP A 402 7.60 11.87 8.31
CA ASP A 402 8.95 12.33 7.96
C ASP A 402 9.16 12.54 6.45
N ASN A 403 8.37 11.88 5.60
CA ASN A 403 8.52 11.91 4.14
C ASN A 403 7.19 12.20 3.40
N PRO A 404 6.55 13.35 3.63
CA PRO A 404 5.24 13.66 3.02
C PRO A 404 5.29 13.78 1.49
N ASN A 405 6.47 14.00 0.91
CA ASN A 405 6.68 14.14 -0.55
C ASN A 405 7.39 12.95 -1.20
N TYR A 406 7.24 11.74 -0.64
CA TYR A 406 7.88 10.54 -1.20
C TYR A 406 7.44 10.26 -2.65
N LYS A 407 8.36 9.70 -3.45
CA LYS A 407 8.15 9.41 -4.89
C LYS A 407 8.32 7.92 -5.25
N CYS A 408 8.78 7.12 -4.30
CA CYS A 408 9.02 5.69 -4.47
C CYS A 408 7.79 4.86 -4.07
N SER A 409 7.82 3.55 -4.29
CA SER A 409 6.76 2.68 -3.79
C SER A 409 6.65 2.73 -2.25
N ARG A 410 5.46 2.52 -1.69
CA ARG A 410 5.27 2.43 -0.23
C ARG A 410 6.20 1.39 0.41
N LYS A 411 6.42 0.26 -0.27
CA LYS A 411 7.37 -0.76 0.18
C LYS A 411 8.78 -0.19 0.33
N LYS A 412 9.27 0.53 -0.68
CA LYS A 412 10.59 1.15 -0.66
C LYS A 412 10.68 2.23 0.43
N LEU A 413 9.66 3.08 0.56
CA LEU A 413 9.60 4.09 1.63
C LEU A 413 9.80 3.47 3.03
N LEU A 414 9.05 2.39 3.34
CA LEU A 414 9.16 1.73 4.64
C LEU A 414 10.51 1.06 4.85
N ASN A 415 11.08 0.46 3.79
CA ASN A 415 12.38 -0.18 3.85
C ASN A 415 13.50 0.86 4.07
N ASP A 416 13.50 1.94 3.29
CA ASP A 416 14.46 3.04 3.41
C ASP A 416 14.35 3.71 4.81
N TYR A 417 13.13 3.83 5.36
CA TYR A 417 12.91 4.36 6.71
C TYR A 417 13.50 3.46 7.80
N MET A 418 13.28 2.14 7.72
CA MET A 418 13.89 1.19 8.66
C MET A 418 15.41 1.19 8.57
N GLU A 419 15.95 1.21 7.35
CA GLU A 419 17.39 1.21 7.13
C GLU A 419 18.07 2.45 7.73
N LYS A 420 17.43 3.61 7.58
CA LYS A 420 17.89 4.88 8.16
C LYS A 420 18.00 4.79 9.68
N HIS A 421 17.05 4.16 10.36
CA HIS A 421 16.94 4.15 11.82
C HIS A 421 17.52 2.90 12.51
N LYS A 422 17.96 1.88 11.75
CA LYS A 422 18.45 0.60 12.31
C LYS A 422 19.63 0.74 13.29
N ASN A 423 20.46 1.76 13.10
CA ASN A 423 21.67 2.02 13.88
C ASN A 423 21.50 3.19 14.87
N ASP A 424 20.27 3.69 15.05
CA ASP A 424 20.01 4.75 16.03
C ASP A 424 20.39 4.27 17.44
N ASP A 425 21.05 5.13 18.21
CA ASP A 425 21.40 4.84 19.60
C ASP A 425 20.16 4.88 20.52
N GLU A 426 20.26 4.25 21.70
CA GLU A 426 19.17 4.17 22.67
C GLU A 426 18.59 5.54 23.04
N LYS A 427 19.41 6.60 23.11
CA LYS A 427 18.96 7.95 23.45
C LYS A 427 18.12 8.55 22.31
N THR A 428 18.54 8.34 21.07
CA THR A 428 17.85 8.80 19.87
C THR A 428 16.50 8.08 19.74
N VAL A 429 16.50 6.77 19.93
CA VAL A 429 15.29 5.95 19.95
C VAL A 429 14.34 6.39 21.07
N GLU A 430 14.85 6.65 22.28
CA GLU A 430 14.01 7.12 23.39
C GLU A 430 13.39 8.51 23.13
N ASN A 431 14.11 9.42 22.44
CA ASN A 431 13.52 10.69 22.03
C ASN A 431 12.40 10.51 21.00
N GLN A 432 12.58 9.58 20.04
CA GLN A 432 11.54 9.23 19.08
C GLN A 432 10.33 8.63 19.79
N ARG A 433 10.55 7.68 20.72
CA ARG A 433 9.51 7.08 21.56
C ARG A 433 8.67 8.15 22.26
N ASN A 434 9.33 9.08 22.93
CA ASN A 434 8.68 10.17 23.64
C ASN A 434 7.86 11.07 22.69
N ASN A 435 8.37 11.35 21.49
CA ASN A 435 7.62 12.11 20.49
C ASN A 435 6.39 11.34 20.01
N ILE A 436 6.52 10.04 19.70
CA ILE A 436 5.41 9.18 19.28
C ILE A 436 4.30 9.18 20.33
N VAL A 437 4.66 8.91 21.59
CA VAL A 437 3.73 8.91 22.73
C VAL A 437 3.05 10.28 22.88
N ARG A 438 3.80 11.38 22.75
CA ARG A 438 3.25 12.74 22.83
C ARG A 438 2.21 13.00 21.73
N ILE A 439 2.50 12.64 20.48
CA ILE A 439 1.59 12.85 19.35
C ILE A 439 0.31 12.01 19.54
N PHE A 440 0.42 10.74 19.92
CA PHE A 440 -0.75 9.92 20.20
C PHE A 440 -1.61 10.49 21.33
N ARG A 441 -0.99 10.96 22.43
CA ARG A 441 -1.72 11.65 23.52
C ARG A 441 -2.42 12.93 23.06
N LEU A 442 -1.81 13.70 22.16
CA LEU A 442 -2.44 14.88 21.56
C LEU A 442 -3.66 14.48 20.73
N ILE A 443 -3.54 13.42 19.93
CA ILE A 443 -4.65 12.88 19.16
C ILE A 443 -5.78 12.41 20.08
N GLU A 444 -5.48 11.68 21.17
CA GLU A 444 -6.47 11.26 22.16
C GLU A 444 -7.16 12.46 22.83
N HIS A 445 -6.39 13.48 23.20
CA HIS A 445 -6.96 14.69 23.81
C HIS A 445 -7.95 15.40 22.88
N ILE A 446 -7.62 15.49 21.58
CA ILE A 446 -8.45 16.18 20.60
C ILE A 446 -9.60 15.29 20.13
N LEU A 447 -9.40 14.02 19.81
CA LEU A 447 -10.45 13.16 19.24
C LEU A 447 -11.27 12.39 20.28
N GLY A 448 -10.79 12.28 21.52
CA GLY A 448 -11.43 11.53 22.61
C GLY A 448 -11.50 10.02 22.34
N ASP A 449 -12.36 9.32 23.08
CA ASP A 449 -12.47 7.85 23.05
C ASP A 449 -12.94 7.26 21.70
N LYS A 450 -13.36 8.12 20.76
CA LYS A 450 -13.78 7.75 19.40
C LYS A 450 -12.64 7.89 18.38
N ALA A 451 -11.44 8.32 18.79
CA ALA A 451 -10.27 8.40 17.93
C ALA A 451 -10.06 7.07 17.19
N PHE A 452 -10.10 7.12 15.86
CA PHE A 452 -9.90 5.97 14.97
C PHE A 452 -10.86 4.78 15.14
N LYS A 453 -12.00 4.96 15.83
CA LYS A 453 -13.07 3.95 15.91
C LYS A 453 -14.10 4.17 14.80
N PHE A 454 -13.79 3.66 13.62
CA PHE A 454 -14.63 3.75 12.44
C PHE A 454 -15.66 2.61 12.43
N LYS A 455 -16.93 2.90 12.13
CA LYS A 455 -17.93 1.84 11.89
C LYS A 455 -17.53 1.07 10.63
N ASP A 456 -17.28 -0.22 10.79
CA ASP A 456 -17.01 -1.20 9.73
C ASP A 456 -15.86 -0.85 8.75
N LYS A 457 -14.64 -1.25 9.12
CA LYS A 457 -13.59 -1.95 8.31
C LYS A 457 -12.17 -1.59 8.76
N GLU A 458 -11.34 -2.62 8.98
CA GLU A 458 -9.86 -2.54 9.14
C GLU A 458 -9.20 -1.63 8.07
N SER A 459 -9.75 -1.61 6.85
CA SER A 459 -9.24 -0.78 5.74
C SER A 459 -9.32 0.72 6.00
N LEU A 460 -10.33 1.20 6.73
CA LEU A 460 -10.51 2.63 7.03
C LEU A 460 -9.49 3.12 8.06
N THR A 461 -9.30 2.34 9.13
CA THR A 461 -8.27 2.59 10.15
C THR A 461 -6.89 2.66 9.50
N LEU A 462 -6.57 1.69 8.62
CA LEU A 462 -5.32 1.68 7.87
C LEU A 462 -5.13 2.91 6.97
N THR A 463 -6.21 3.50 6.44
CA THR A 463 -6.16 4.66 5.53
C THR A 463 -5.98 5.98 6.27
N LEU A 464 -6.56 6.10 7.47
CA LEU A 464 -6.70 7.38 8.17
C LEU A 464 -5.73 7.56 9.33
N VAL A 465 -5.14 6.49 9.86
CA VAL A 465 -4.12 6.58 10.92
C VAL A 465 -2.91 7.39 10.47
N TYR A 466 -2.29 7.03 9.34
CA TYR A 466 -1.05 7.68 8.93
C TYR A 466 -1.22 9.14 8.50
N PRO A 467 -2.30 9.57 7.81
CA PRO A 467 -2.47 10.99 7.50
C PRO A 467 -2.77 11.85 8.71
N ILE A 468 -3.61 11.35 9.64
CA ILE A 468 -3.93 12.08 10.87
C ILE A 468 -2.67 12.20 11.72
N TYR A 469 -1.92 11.11 11.89
CA TYR A 469 -0.65 11.16 12.62
C TYR A 469 0.35 12.13 11.98
N SER A 470 0.50 12.09 10.64
CA SER A 470 1.38 13.00 9.90
C SER A 470 0.98 14.47 10.11
N CYS A 471 -0.32 14.78 10.03
CA CYS A 471 -0.82 16.15 10.28
C CYS A 471 -0.53 16.61 11.71
N PHE A 472 -0.82 15.77 12.72
CA PHE A 472 -0.59 16.12 14.12
C PHE A 472 0.90 16.25 14.46
N SER A 473 1.77 15.55 13.73
CA SER A 473 3.22 15.66 13.88
C SER A 473 3.78 16.93 13.25
N ASN A 474 3.18 17.40 12.14
CA ASN A 474 3.69 18.52 11.34
C ASN A 474 3.01 19.87 11.64
N LEU A 475 1.83 19.88 12.26
CA LEU A 475 1.10 21.10 12.63
C LEU A 475 1.46 21.57 14.05
N ASN A 476 1.21 22.86 14.32
CA ASN A 476 1.47 23.45 15.62
C ASN A 476 0.52 22.91 16.69
N GLU A 477 1.07 22.35 17.76
CA GLU A 477 0.29 21.78 18.86
C GLU A 477 -0.65 22.79 19.53
N ARG A 478 -0.28 24.08 19.63
CA ARG A 478 -1.14 25.11 20.22
C ARG A 478 -2.36 25.38 19.36
N ASP A 479 -2.18 25.44 18.04
CA ASP A 479 -3.28 25.69 17.10
C ASP A 479 -4.26 24.52 17.06
N LEU A 480 -3.73 23.29 17.09
CA LEU A 480 -4.53 22.07 17.22
C LEU A 480 -5.34 22.06 18.52
N ARG A 481 -4.74 22.45 19.65
CA ARG A 481 -5.43 22.52 20.95
C ARG A 481 -6.46 23.65 21.02
N PHE A 482 -6.13 24.83 20.49
CA PHE A 482 -7.03 25.98 20.48
C PHE A 482 -8.28 25.69 19.63
N ASN A 483 -8.12 24.97 18.53
CA ASN A 483 -9.20 24.59 17.62
C ASN A 483 -9.67 23.14 17.81
N ALA A 484 -9.47 22.56 18.99
CA ALA A 484 -9.70 21.12 19.23
C ALA A 484 -11.10 20.65 18.85
N ASP A 485 -12.15 21.44 19.14
CA ASP A 485 -13.53 21.09 18.80
C ASP A 485 -13.75 21.10 17.28
N SER A 486 -13.28 22.14 16.58
CA SER A 486 -13.37 22.23 15.13
C SER A 486 -12.61 21.11 14.43
N VAL A 487 -11.38 20.82 14.88
CA VAL A 487 -10.54 19.74 14.34
C VAL A 487 -11.20 18.37 14.59
N ARG A 488 -11.77 18.16 15.79
CA ARG A 488 -12.52 16.94 16.12
C ARG A 488 -13.70 16.74 15.20
N GLU A 489 -14.55 17.75 15.05
CA GLU A 489 -15.73 17.67 14.17
C GLU A 489 -15.34 17.45 12.71
N ALA A 490 -14.29 18.12 12.22
CA ALA A 490 -13.79 17.95 10.86
C ALA A 490 -13.32 16.51 10.60
N ILE A 491 -12.58 15.92 11.53
CA ILE A 491 -12.14 14.52 11.44
C ILE A 491 -13.33 13.57 11.55
N ILE A 492 -14.26 13.78 12.49
CA ILE A 492 -15.48 12.96 12.62
C ILE A 492 -16.31 12.99 11.34
N ASN A 493 -16.48 14.15 10.71
CA ASN A 493 -17.22 14.28 9.46
C ASN A 493 -16.55 13.51 8.31
N ILE A 494 -15.21 13.53 8.24
CA ILE A 494 -14.44 12.67 7.31
C ILE A 494 -14.74 11.19 7.59
N THR A 495 -14.78 10.78 8.86
CA THR A 495 -15.02 9.39 9.27
C THR A 495 -16.41 8.86 8.93
N GLN A 496 -17.40 9.77 8.80
CA GLN A 496 -18.81 9.45 8.54
C GLN A 496 -19.22 9.61 7.06
N ALA A 497 -18.41 10.31 6.27
CA ALA A 497 -18.62 10.44 4.83
C ALA A 497 -18.15 9.16 4.09
N ASP A 498 -18.77 8.84 2.94
CA ASP A 498 -18.42 7.66 2.14
C ASP A 498 -16.91 7.62 1.86
N VAL A 499 -16.26 6.49 2.18
CA VAL A 499 -14.81 6.25 1.99
C VAL A 499 -14.34 6.55 0.57
N CYS A 500 -15.24 6.42 -0.41
CA CYS A 500 -15.04 6.76 -1.81
C CYS A 500 -14.62 8.22 -2.04
N ILE A 501 -14.93 9.13 -1.11
CA ILE A 501 -14.56 10.55 -1.20
C ILE A 501 -13.05 10.75 -0.98
N PHE A 502 -12.40 9.93 -0.15
CA PHE A 502 -10.94 9.96 0.05
C PHE A 502 -10.22 9.00 -0.90
N ASN A 503 -10.97 8.21 -1.66
CA ASN A 503 -10.46 7.19 -2.57
C ASN A 503 -11.24 7.16 -3.91
N PRO A 504 -11.07 8.18 -4.78
CA PRO A 504 -11.76 8.24 -6.07
C PRO A 504 -11.40 7.09 -7.02
N ASN A 505 -10.26 6.42 -6.78
CA ASN A 505 -9.63 5.43 -7.67
C ASN A 505 -9.54 4.01 -7.08
N GLY A 506 -10.16 3.75 -5.93
CA GLY A 506 -10.22 2.42 -5.29
C GLY A 506 -8.92 1.85 -4.69
N ASN A 507 -7.74 2.35 -5.04
CA ASN A 507 -6.46 1.79 -4.61
C ASN A 507 -5.92 2.45 -3.32
N VAL A 508 -6.24 1.85 -2.17
CA VAL A 508 -5.76 2.30 -0.86
C VAL A 508 -4.29 1.90 -0.60
N ASN A 509 -3.73 0.95 -1.36
CA ASN A 509 -2.50 0.28 -0.95
C ASN A 509 -1.31 0.57 -1.88
N GLY A 510 -0.75 1.76 -1.74
CA GLY A 510 0.68 2.00 -1.99
C GLY A 510 1.08 2.77 -3.25
N ASP A 511 0.13 3.28 -4.03
CA ASP A 511 0.43 4.24 -5.09
C ASP A 511 0.81 5.61 -4.49
N PRO A 512 1.99 6.17 -4.82
CA PRO A 512 2.45 7.44 -4.25
C PRO A 512 1.49 8.61 -4.48
N LYS A 513 0.78 8.64 -5.62
CA LYS A 513 -0.15 9.72 -5.94
C LYS A 513 -1.43 9.63 -5.11
N GLY A 514 -2.00 8.43 -4.95
CA GLY A 514 -3.20 8.24 -4.13
C GLY A 514 -2.98 8.49 -2.63
N VAL A 515 -1.85 8.04 -2.09
CA VAL A 515 -1.48 8.30 -0.70
C VAL A 515 -1.24 9.80 -0.48
N LYS A 516 -0.51 10.46 -1.38
CA LYS A 516 -0.30 11.90 -1.34
C LYS A 516 -1.62 12.66 -1.40
N TYR A 517 -2.53 12.29 -2.30
CA TYR A 517 -3.86 12.89 -2.39
C TYR A 517 -4.62 12.77 -1.06
N THR A 518 -4.55 11.62 -0.40
CA THR A 518 -5.19 11.39 0.90
C THR A 518 -4.57 12.26 2.00
N LEU A 519 -3.24 12.34 2.03
CA LEU A 519 -2.48 13.23 2.93
C LEU A 519 -2.89 14.69 2.73
N ASP A 520 -2.77 15.21 1.50
CA ASP A 520 -3.08 16.59 1.14
C ASP A 520 -4.53 16.94 1.49
N LYS A 521 -5.48 16.01 1.27
CA LYS A 521 -6.89 16.23 1.57
C LYS A 521 -7.18 16.29 3.07
N ILE A 522 -6.59 15.39 3.86
CA ILE A 522 -6.77 15.39 5.31
C ILE A 522 -6.07 16.59 5.93
N GLU A 523 -4.86 16.92 5.46
CA GLU A 523 -4.13 18.11 5.87
C GLU A 523 -4.96 19.37 5.59
N LYS A 524 -5.55 19.48 4.38
CA LYS A 524 -6.43 20.58 4.04
C LYS A 524 -7.63 20.66 4.98
N VAL A 525 -8.33 19.55 5.24
CA VAL A 525 -9.50 19.57 6.13
C VAL A 525 -9.11 19.99 7.56
N ILE A 526 -7.98 19.53 8.07
CA ILE A 526 -7.51 19.92 9.41
C ILE A 526 -7.07 21.39 9.41
N LYS A 527 -6.38 21.87 8.36
CA LYS A 527 -6.01 23.28 8.20
C LYS A 527 -7.23 24.19 8.08
N ASP A 528 -8.24 23.81 7.32
CA ASP A 528 -9.51 24.54 7.20
C ASP A 528 -10.24 24.59 8.56
N ALA A 529 -10.14 23.51 9.36
CA ALA A 529 -10.70 23.46 10.71
C ALA A 529 -9.93 24.28 11.75
N ILE A 530 -8.61 24.39 11.59
CA ILE A 530 -7.77 25.36 12.31
C ILE A 530 -8.09 26.79 11.82
N GLY A 531 -8.48 26.91 10.55
CA GLY A 531 -8.61 28.15 9.80
C GLY A 531 -7.29 28.56 9.16
N ASP A 532 -7.38 29.20 7.99
CA ASP A 532 -6.29 30.02 7.50
C ASP A 532 -6.06 31.15 8.51
N ASN A 533 -4.90 31.18 9.15
CA ASN A 533 -4.28 32.45 9.53
C ASN A 533 -3.82 33.22 8.25
N CYS A 534 -4.70 33.31 7.25
CA CYS A 534 -4.58 34.12 6.04
C CYS A 534 -5.80 35.02 5.79
N ASP A 535 -6.81 35.02 6.69
CA ASP A 535 -7.62 36.23 6.90
C ASP A 535 -7.14 36.89 8.20
N THR A 536 -6.48 38.04 8.08
CA THR A 536 -6.14 38.92 9.21
C THR A 536 -7.39 39.60 9.77
N ARG A 537 -8.46 38.83 9.98
CA ARG A 537 -9.67 39.22 10.67
C ARG A 537 -9.91 38.22 11.78
N MET A 538 -9.15 38.39 12.87
CA MET A 538 -9.41 37.74 14.15
C MET A 538 -10.91 37.82 14.44
N ARG A 539 -11.65 36.71 14.50
CA ARG A 539 -13.07 36.71 14.90
C ARG A 539 -13.27 37.27 16.32
N ASN A 540 -12.22 37.27 17.13
CA ASN A 540 -12.28 37.74 18.51
C ASN A 540 -11.72 39.16 18.63
N PHE A 541 -12.52 40.05 19.22
CA PHE A 541 -12.05 41.36 19.64
C PHE A 541 -11.08 41.23 20.83
N PRO A 542 -10.00 42.05 20.89
CA PRO A 542 -9.13 42.13 22.06
C PRO A 542 -9.94 42.43 23.34
N LYS A 543 -9.65 41.73 24.45
CA LYS A 543 -10.37 41.94 25.72
C LYS A 543 -10.21 43.38 26.25
N GLU A 544 -9.10 44.02 25.92
CA GLU A 544 -8.79 45.42 26.25
C GLU A 544 -9.79 46.41 25.64
N TRP A 545 -10.46 46.05 24.54
CA TRP A 545 -11.44 46.93 23.89
C TRP A 545 -12.75 47.07 24.67
N ARG A 546 -12.96 46.28 25.73
CA ARG A 546 -14.16 46.42 26.58
C ARG A 546 -14.22 47.81 27.22
N GLU A 547 -13.11 48.31 27.74
CA GLU A 547 -13.04 49.63 28.38
C GLU A 547 -13.27 50.74 27.35
N ILE A 548 -12.62 50.62 26.18
CA ILE A 548 -12.78 51.57 25.07
C ILE A 548 -14.24 51.65 24.60
N LEU A 549 -14.90 50.50 24.42
CA LEU A 549 -16.30 50.46 23.98
C LEU A 549 -17.27 50.85 25.10
N PHE A 550 -16.93 50.59 26.35
CA PHE A 550 -17.73 51.05 27.50
C PHE A 550 -17.75 52.57 27.56
N ASP A 551 -16.60 53.23 27.40
CA ASP A 551 -16.52 54.69 27.38
C ASP A 551 -17.21 55.27 26.14
N LYS A 552 -16.99 54.68 24.97
CA LYS A 552 -17.59 55.14 23.70
C LYS A 552 -19.12 54.99 23.66
N GLN A 553 -19.66 53.98 24.33
CA GLN A 553 -21.11 53.73 24.43
C GLN A 553 -21.72 54.28 25.72
N GLU A 554 -20.96 55.04 26.52
CA GLU A 554 -21.40 55.59 27.81
C GLU A 554 -21.97 54.51 28.78
N GLY A 555 -21.41 53.30 28.69
CA GLY A 555 -21.86 52.13 29.44
C GLY A 555 -23.24 51.62 29.03
N ILE A 556 -23.71 51.90 27.81
CA ILE A 556 -25.01 51.45 27.28
C ILE A 556 -24.79 50.25 26.37
N CYS A 557 -25.64 49.22 26.49
CA CYS A 557 -25.62 48.05 25.62
C CYS A 557 -26.08 48.40 24.20
N GLY A 558 -25.31 47.99 23.19
CA GLY A 558 -25.63 48.24 21.77
C GLY A 558 -26.84 47.48 21.22
N ILE A 559 -27.35 46.46 21.92
CA ILE A 559 -28.52 45.67 21.50
C ILE A 559 -29.82 46.17 22.16
N CYS A 560 -29.84 46.25 23.49
CA CYS A 560 -31.07 46.55 24.25
C CYS A 560 -31.17 48.02 24.72
N SER A 561 -30.13 48.82 24.47
CA SER A 561 -30.03 50.22 24.90
C SER A 561 -30.16 50.45 26.42
N GLN A 562 -29.96 49.41 27.23
CA GLN A 562 -29.95 49.50 28.70
C GLN A 562 -28.53 49.65 29.24
N LYS A 563 -28.40 50.22 30.44
CA LYS A 563 -27.10 50.42 31.09
C LYS A 563 -26.44 49.09 31.49
N ILE A 564 -25.15 48.98 31.22
CA ILE A 564 -24.27 47.90 31.67
C ILE A 564 -23.74 48.31 33.05
N LEU A 565 -24.19 47.61 34.09
CA LEU A 565 -23.83 47.91 35.49
C LEU A 565 -22.43 47.44 35.87
N ASN A 566 -21.93 46.40 35.22
CA ASN A 566 -20.61 45.83 35.46
C ASN A 566 -19.97 45.43 34.13
N ILE A 567 -18.87 46.10 33.79
CA ILE A 567 -18.11 45.88 32.55
C ILE A 567 -17.57 44.45 32.44
N ASN A 568 -17.28 43.79 33.56
CA ASN A 568 -16.79 42.41 33.57
C ASN A 568 -17.85 41.40 33.11
N ASN A 569 -19.13 41.78 33.14
CA ASN A 569 -20.26 40.95 32.70
C ASN A 569 -20.76 41.32 31.29
N ALA A 570 -20.00 42.16 30.57
CA ALA A 570 -20.28 42.55 29.20
C ALA A 570 -19.40 41.80 28.20
N GLU A 571 -19.96 41.55 27.02
CA GLU A 571 -19.28 40.89 25.90
C GLU A 571 -19.18 41.87 24.72
N ILE A 572 -18.12 41.73 23.92
CA ILE A 572 -17.98 42.48 22.68
C ILE A 572 -18.59 41.62 21.57
N ASP A 573 -19.53 42.22 20.83
CA ASP A 573 -20.27 41.59 19.74
C ASP A 573 -20.02 42.37 18.43
N HIS A 574 -20.20 41.71 17.28
CA HIS A 574 -20.17 42.37 15.99
C HIS A 574 -21.50 43.07 15.73
N ILE A 575 -21.49 44.29 15.19
CA ILE A 575 -22.73 44.98 14.74
C ILE A 575 -23.33 44.20 13.57
N ILE A 576 -22.55 44.03 12.50
CA ILE A 576 -22.84 43.11 11.40
C ILE A 576 -22.18 41.77 11.72
N PRO A 577 -22.93 40.66 11.86
CA PRO A 577 -22.38 39.37 12.21
C PRO A 577 -21.25 38.93 11.27
N PHE A 578 -20.20 38.34 11.84
CA PHE A 578 -19.06 37.81 11.07
C PHE A 578 -19.49 36.83 9.97
N SER A 579 -20.52 36.01 10.22
CA SER A 579 -21.10 35.07 9.24
C SER A 579 -21.79 35.74 8.05
N GLN A 580 -22.10 37.04 8.15
CA GLN A 580 -22.69 37.85 7.07
C GLN A 580 -21.65 38.77 6.40
N GLY A 581 -20.35 38.54 6.66
CA GLY A 581 -19.25 39.30 6.08
C GLY A 581 -18.82 40.53 6.89
N GLY A 582 -19.31 40.69 8.13
CA GLY A 582 -18.84 41.74 9.04
C GLY A 582 -17.38 41.54 9.43
N ASP A 583 -16.58 42.61 9.39
CA ASP A 583 -15.17 42.60 9.78
C ASP A 583 -15.00 42.74 11.30
N SER A 584 -13.84 42.36 11.84
CA SER A 584 -13.53 42.49 13.27
C SER A 584 -12.78 43.79 13.58
N ALA A 585 -13.20 44.89 12.96
CA ALA A 585 -12.67 46.22 13.24
C ALA A 585 -13.43 46.87 14.41
N LEU A 586 -12.80 47.82 15.12
CA LEU A 586 -13.44 48.57 16.22
C LEU A 586 -14.71 49.31 15.75
N SER A 587 -14.81 49.61 14.44
CA SER A 587 -16.00 50.20 13.81
C SER A 587 -17.20 49.27 13.74
N ASN A 588 -16.97 47.95 13.68
CA ASN A 588 -18.02 46.92 13.66
C ASN A 588 -18.16 46.22 15.02
N ALA A 589 -17.51 46.73 16.08
CA ALA A 589 -17.58 46.21 17.43
C ALA A 589 -18.59 47.00 18.28
N GLN A 590 -19.36 46.30 19.11
CA GLN A 590 -20.24 46.90 20.10
C GLN A 590 -20.17 46.15 21.44
N LEU A 591 -20.26 46.88 22.55
CA LEU A 591 -20.36 46.29 23.89
C LEU A 591 -21.82 45.94 24.20
N THR A 592 -22.05 44.72 24.68
CA THR A 592 -23.39 44.18 24.92
C THR A 592 -23.46 43.43 26.24
N HIS A 593 -24.67 43.27 26.80
CA HIS A 593 -24.85 42.30 27.87
C HIS A 593 -24.67 40.88 27.30
N MET A 594 -24.02 40.02 28.07
CA MET A 594 -23.81 38.61 27.74
C MET A 594 -25.09 37.88 27.30
N HIS A 595 -26.22 38.14 27.96
CA HIS A 595 -27.49 37.52 27.59
C HIS A 595 -28.06 38.06 26.27
N CYS A 596 -27.93 39.38 26.02
CA CYS A 596 -28.37 40.01 24.78
C CYS A 596 -27.58 39.46 23.58
N ASN A 597 -26.26 39.33 23.73
CA ASN A 597 -25.38 38.74 22.72
C ASN A 597 -25.79 37.32 22.35
N ARG A 598 -25.99 36.46 23.37
CA ARG A 598 -26.41 35.07 23.19
C ARG A 598 -27.79 34.93 22.56
N SER A 599 -28.69 35.89 22.79
CA SER A 599 -30.03 35.89 22.16
C SER A 599 -30.02 36.38 20.70
N LYS A 600 -29.05 37.22 20.31
CA LYS A 600 -28.96 37.82 18.97
C LYS A 600 -28.62 36.80 17.87
N ASN A 601 -27.77 35.81 18.17
CA ASN A 601 -27.28 34.83 17.20
C ASN A 601 -26.69 35.51 15.94
N ASN A 602 -27.27 35.28 14.75
CA ASN A 602 -26.81 35.82 13.47
C ASN A 602 -27.71 36.94 12.92
N ARG A 603 -28.57 37.54 13.76
CA ARG A 603 -29.49 38.62 13.36
C ARG A 603 -28.79 39.97 13.47
N VAL A 604 -29.07 40.90 12.56
CA VAL A 604 -28.56 42.28 12.60
C VAL A 604 -29.45 43.12 13.49
#